data_AF-A0A0E0EV55-F1
#
_entry.id   AF-A0A0E0EV55-F1
#
_cell.length_a   1.000
_cell.length_b   1.000
_cell.length_c   1.000
_cell.angle_alpha   90.00
_cell.angle_beta   90.00
_cell.angle_gamma   90.00
#
_symmetry.space_group_name_H-M   'P 1'
#
loop_
_entity.id
_entity.type
_entity.pdbx_description
1 polymer ?
#
loop_
_entity_poly.entity_id
_entity_poly.type
_entity_poly.pdbx_seq_one_letter_code
_entity_poly.pdbx_strand_id
1 'polypeptide(L)' 'MAPTAVGLAARDASGHLSPLTISRRSTGDDDVVMKILYCGICHSDLHSIKNEWKNATYPLVTG' A
#
# COMPACT_ATOMS: atom_id res chain seq x y z
N MET A 1 -20.65 0.09 -5.25
CA MET A 1 -19.85 1.33 -5.08
C MET A 1 -18.42 0.93 -4.75
N ALA A 2 -17.42 1.57 -5.34
CA ALA A 2 -16.01 1.28 -5.09
C ALA A 2 -15.62 1.68 -3.65
N PRO A 3 -15.15 0.77 -2.78
CA PRO A 3 -14.78 1.12 -1.43
C PRO A 3 -13.50 1.96 -1.39
N THR A 4 -13.46 2.97 -0.52
CA THR A 4 -12.27 3.80 -0.26
C THR A 4 -11.56 3.31 1.00
N ALA A 5 -10.23 3.34 0.99
CA ALA A 5 -9.39 3.01 2.13
C ALA A 5 -8.31 4.08 2.34
N VAL A 6 -7.75 4.15 3.54
CA VAL A 6 -6.58 4.99 3.85
C VAL A 6 -5.42 4.07 4.21
N GLY A 7 -4.32 4.19 3.47
CA GLY A 7 -3.06 3.49 3.73
C GLY A 7 -1.93 4.48 4.01
N LEU A 8 -0.78 3.96 4.41
CA LEU A 8 0.47 4.74 4.50
C LEU A 8 1.29 4.47 3.24
N ALA A 9 1.66 5.53 2.52
CA ALA A 9 2.35 5.42 1.24
C ALA A 9 3.65 6.23 1.21
N ALA A 10 4.67 5.65 0.59
CA ALA A 10 5.85 6.38 0.12
C ALA A 10 5.52 7.08 -1.20
N ARG A 11 6.11 8.26 -1.42
CA ARG A 11 5.91 9.05 -2.66
C ARG A 11 7.19 9.16 -3.50
N ASP A 12 8.32 8.83 -2.90
CA ASP A 12 9.63 8.82 -3.52
C ASP A 12 10.57 7.89 -2.73
N ALA A 13 11.82 7.79 -3.18
CA ALA A 13 12.84 6.91 -2.62
C ALA A 13 13.38 7.35 -1.23
N SER A 14 12.91 8.47 -0.66
CA SER A 14 13.18 8.76 0.76
C SER A 14 12.57 7.72 1.70
N GLY A 15 11.52 7.02 1.23
CA GLY A 15 10.77 6.06 2.02
C GLY A 15 9.92 6.69 3.12
N HIS A 16 9.74 8.03 3.12
CA HIS A 16 8.86 8.69 4.08
C HIS A 16 7.39 8.32 3.81
N LEU A 17 6.75 7.72 4.81
CA LEU A 17 5.36 7.27 4.73
C LEU A 17 4.40 8.39 5.16
N SER A 18 3.39 8.64 4.34
CA SER A 18 2.31 9.58 4.63
C SER A 18 0.94 8.99 4.28
N PRO A 19 -0.15 9.43 4.90
CA PRO A 19 -1.49 8.94 4.56
C PRO A 19 -1.81 9.14 3.07
N LEU A 20 -2.44 8.13 2.48
CA LEU A 20 -2.96 8.14 1.12
C LEU A 20 -4.34 7.50 1.10
N THR A 21 -5.33 8.26 0.61
CA THR A 21 -6.64 7.72 0.28
C THR A 21 -6.56 6.98 -1.05
N ILE A 22 -6.96 5.72 -1.07
CA ILE A 22 -7.01 4.88 -2.26
C ILE A 22 -8.44 4.43 -2.53
N SER A 23 -8.80 4.36 -3.81
CA SER A 23 -10.03 3.71 -4.25
C SER A 23 -9.73 2.25 -4.59
N ARG A 24 -10.53 1.34 -4.08
CA ARG A 24 -10.49 -0.08 -4.42
C ARG A 24 -11.62 -0.38 -5.40
N ARG A 25 -11.40 -1.36 -6.27
CA ARG A 25 -12.46 -1.86 -7.15
C ARG A 25 -13.64 -2.38 -6.31
N SER A 26 -14.83 -2.35 -6.91
CA SER A 26 -16.01 -2.98 -6.31
C SER A 26 -15.77 -4.47 -6.07
N THR A 27 -16.33 -4.98 -4.99
CA THR A 27 -16.36 -6.41 -4.67
C THR A 27 -17.24 -7.12 -5.69
N GLY A 28 -16.65 -8.02 -6.47
CA GLY A 28 -17.34 -8.99 -7.33
C GLY A 28 -17.59 -10.31 -6.61
N ASP A 29 -18.12 -11.28 -7.35
CA ASP A 29 -18.63 -12.54 -6.79
C ASP A 29 -17.56 -13.41 -6.13
N ASP A 30 -16.32 -13.33 -6.60
CA ASP A 30 -15.18 -14.10 -6.09
C ASP A 30 -14.28 -13.31 -5.12
N ASP A 31 -14.70 -12.10 -4.72
CA ASP A 31 -13.87 -11.21 -3.93
C ASP A 31 -14.22 -11.21 -2.44
N VAL A 32 -13.19 -11.07 -1.61
CA VAL A 32 -13.35 -10.88 -0.17
C VAL A 32 -12.91 -9.48 0.23
N VAL A 33 -13.77 -8.80 0.99
CA VAL A 33 -13.43 -7.53 1.64
C VAL A 33 -12.97 -7.83 3.06
N MET A 34 -11.76 -7.39 3.39
CA MET A 34 -11.18 -7.58 4.71
C MET A 34 -10.95 -6.22 5.38
N LYS A 35 -11.34 -6.14 6.65
CA LYS A 35 -10.87 -5.06 7.54
C LYS A 35 -9.53 -5.47 8.12
N ILE A 36 -8.47 -4.80 7.69
CA ILE A 36 -7.12 -5.01 8.22
C ILE A 36 -7.09 -4.47 9.66
N LEU A 37 -6.88 -5.36 10.63
CA LEU A 37 -6.73 -4.98 12.05
C LEU A 37 -5.26 -4.71 12.39
N TYR A 38 -4.36 -5.54 11.85
CA TYR A 38 -2.92 -5.48 12.07
C TYR A 38 -2.21 -5.89 10.77
N CYS A 39 -1.04 -5.30 10.53
CA CYS A 39 -0.14 -5.62 9.42
C CYS A 39 1.30 -5.62 9.97
N GLY A 40 2.06 -6.67 9.65
CA GLY A 40 3.45 -6.78 10.07
C GLY A 40 4.36 -5.89 9.22
N ILE A 41 5.60 -5.72 9.66
CA ILE A 41 6.64 -5.05 8.87
C ILE A 41 7.78 -6.06 8.66
N CYS A 42 8.22 -6.19 7.41
CA CYS A 42 9.35 -7.00 7.01
C CYS A 42 10.44 -6.12 6.37
N HIS A 43 11.63 -6.68 6.16
CA HIS A 43 12.71 -5.97 5.48
C HIS A 43 12.39 -5.70 4.00
N SER A 44 11.54 -6.53 3.37
CA SER A 44 11.05 -6.29 2.01
C SER A 44 10.38 -4.93 1.87
N ASP A 45 9.64 -4.50 2.90
CA ASP A 45 9.00 -3.18 2.90
C ASP A 45 10.02 -2.05 2.78
N LEU A 46 11.14 -2.16 3.50
CA LEU A 46 12.22 -1.17 3.46
C LEU A 46 12.87 -1.10 2.08
N HIS A 47 13.21 -2.26 1.50
CA HIS A 47 13.77 -2.33 0.16
C HIS A 47 12.83 -1.72 -0.88
N SER A 48 11.52 -1.99 -0.77
CA SER A 48 10.49 -1.49 -1.67
C SER A 48 10.30 0.03 -1.54
N ILE A 49 10.11 0.58 -0.34
CA ILE A 49 9.82 2.02 -0.17
C ILE A 49 11.02 2.91 -0.50
N LYS A 50 12.25 2.40 -0.34
CA LYS A 50 13.49 3.11 -0.71
C LYS A 50 13.96 2.84 -2.15
N ASN A 51 13.19 2.06 -2.92
CA ASN A 51 13.50 1.68 -4.30
C ASN A 51 14.88 1.02 -4.47
N GLU A 52 15.32 0.22 -3.51
CA GLU A 52 16.65 -0.41 -3.54
C GLU A 52 16.75 -1.49 -4.64
N TRP A 53 15.62 -2.09 -5.01
CA TRP A 53 15.50 -3.02 -6.15
C TRP A 53 15.20 -2.33 -7.50
N LYS A 54 15.11 -0.99 -7.53
CA LYS A 54 14.91 -0.18 -8.73
C LYS A 54 13.64 -0.50 -9.52
N ASN A 55 12.60 -1.00 -8.86
CA ASN A 55 11.32 -1.38 -9.45
C ASN A 55 10.10 -0.78 -8.72
N ALA A 56 10.32 0.18 -7.81
CA ALA A 56 9.23 0.83 -7.10
C ALA A 56 8.39 1.71 -8.04
N THR A 57 7.06 1.59 -7.94
CA THR A 57 6.10 2.48 -8.60
C THR A 57 5.38 3.30 -7.54
N TYR A 58 5.61 4.61 -7.54
CA TYR A 58 5.01 5.53 -6.58
C TYR A 58 3.68 6.11 -7.09
N PRO A 59 2.71 6.43 -6.20
CA PRO A 59 2.75 6.24 -4.75
C PRO A 59 2.61 4.77 -4.35
N LEU A 60 3.43 4.34 -3.38
CA LEU A 60 3.57 2.93 -2.98
C LEU A 60 3.08 2.73 -1.55
N VAL A 61 2.00 1.95 -1.37
CA VAL A 61 1.59 1.40 -0.06
C VAL A 61 2.24 0.03 0.10
N THR A 62 2.99 -0.18 1.18
CA THR A 62 3.68 -1.44 1.50
C THR A 62 2.99 -2.16 2.66
N GLY A 63 3.37 -3.41 2.91
CA GLY A 63 2.80 -4.30 3.92
C GLY A 63 2.80 -5.74 3.46
#